data_AF-A0A537BMU7-F1
#
_entry.id   AF-A0A537BMU7-F1
#
_cell.length_a   1.000
_cell.length_b   1.000
_cell.length_c   1.000
_cell.angle_alpha   90.00
_cell.angle_beta   90.00
_cell.angle_gamma   90.00
#
_symmetry.space_group_name_H-M   'P 1'
#
loop_
_entity.id
_entity.type
_entity.pdbx_description
1 polymer ?
#
loop_
_entity_poly.entity_id
_entity_poly.type
_entity_poly.pdbx_seq_one_letter_code
_entity_poly.pdbx_strand_id
1 'polypeptide(L)' 'MKLAVPILIVLALVPVIAGTYQTQLLTYGLTLAIAALGFNLLLGYTGLLSFGHSAYFGAGAYAVALMMRYLGV' A
#
# COMPACT_ATOMS: atom_id res chain seq x y z
N MET A 1 19.56 12.24 -0.41
CA MET A 1 18.61 12.94 -1.34
C MET A 1 19.00 12.84 -2.81
N LYS A 2 20.28 12.83 -3.19
CA LYS A 2 20.72 12.75 -4.61
C LYS A 2 20.09 11.63 -5.45
N LEU A 3 19.78 10.48 -4.83
CA LEU A 3 19.17 9.31 -5.50
C LEU A 3 17.64 9.30 -5.48
N ALA A 4 17.00 10.07 -4.61
CA ALA A 4 15.54 10.02 -4.46
C ALA A 4 14.82 10.60 -5.68
N VAL A 5 15.35 11.71 -6.22
CA VAL A 5 14.81 12.39 -7.40
C VAL A 5 14.82 11.49 -8.65
N PRO A 6 15.95 10.86 -9.05
CA PRO A 6 15.95 9.98 -10.21
C PRO A 6 15.05 8.75 -10.02
N ILE A 7 14.96 8.19 -8.82
CA ILE A 7 14.05 7.07 -8.52
C ILE A 7 12.58 7.47 -8.69
N LEU A 8 12.19 8.65 -8.20
CA LEU A 8 10.83 9.18 -8.37
C LEU A 8 10.46 9.40 -9.84
N ILE A 9 11.40 9.93 -10.64
CA ILE A 9 11.19 10.14 -12.07
C ILE A 9 10.97 8.79 -12.78
N VAL A 10 11.79 7.78 -12.49
CA VAL A 10 11.63 6.44 -13.07
C VAL A 10 10.28 5.85 -12.67
N LEU A 11 9.88 5.96 -11.40
CA LEU A 11 8.62 5.40 -10.91
C LEU A 11 7.40 6.07 -11.56
N ALA A 12 7.46 7.39 -11.80
CA ALA A 12 6.42 8.15 -12.48
C ALA A 12 6.27 7.79 -13.97
N LEU A 13 7.37 7.33 -14.60
CA LEU A 13 7.36 6.89 -15.99
C LEU A 13 6.83 5.45 -16.16
N VAL A 14 6.87 4.62 -15.11
CA VAL A 14 6.37 3.23 -15.18
C VAL A 14 4.95 3.10 -15.76
N PRO A 15 3.91 3.83 -15.31
CA PRO A 15 2.55 3.67 -15.84
C PRO A 15 2.41 4.07 -17.32
N VAL A 16 3.34 4.87 -17.85
CA VAL A 16 3.34 5.30 -19.25
C VAL A 16 3.94 4.23 -20.17
N ILE A 17 4.88 3.44 -19.64
CA ILE A 17 5.68 2.49 -20.42
C ILE A 17 5.23 1.04 -20.19
N ALA A 18 4.75 0.72 -18.99
CA ALA A 18 4.35 -0.63 -18.59
C ALA A 18 2.86 -0.90 -18.83
N GLY A 19 2.50 -2.18 -19.01
CA GLY A 19 1.11 -2.58 -19.14
C GLY A 19 0.31 -2.42 -17.83
N THR A 20 -1.03 -2.40 -17.94
CA THR A 20 -1.95 -2.23 -16.80
C THR A 20 -1.68 -3.23 -15.67
N TYR A 21 -1.47 -4.50 -16.02
CA TYR A 21 -1.18 -5.54 -15.03
C TYR A 21 0.11 -5.27 -14.24
N GLN A 22 1.20 -4.91 -14.93
CA GLN A 22 2.49 -4.62 -14.29
C GLN A 22 2.40 -3.39 -13.39
N THR A 23 1.67 -2.37 -13.83
CA THR A 23 1.44 -1.14 -13.06
C THR A 23 0.61 -1.44 -11.80
N GLN A 24 -0.43 -2.28 -11.89
CA GLN A 24 -1.19 -2.72 -10.72
C GLN A 24 -0.34 -3.54 -9.75
N LEU A 25 0.47 -4.47 -10.27
CA LEU A 25 1.34 -5.30 -9.47
C LEU A 25 2.39 -4.47 -8.72
N LEU A 26 2.99 -3.49 -9.39
CA LEU A 26 3.91 -2.53 -8.77
C LEU A 26 3.21 -1.70 -7.70
N THR A 27 1.98 -1.23 -7.96
CA THR A 27 1.19 -0.45 -7.00
C THR A 27 0.92 -1.25 -5.72
N TYR A 28 0.49 -2.50 -5.86
CA TYR A 28 0.30 -3.38 -4.71
C TYR A 28 1.61 -3.65 -3.97
N GLY A 29 2.70 -3.89 -4.69
CA GLY A 29 4.03 -4.10 -4.12
C GLY A 29 4.52 -2.90 -3.30
N LEU A 30 4.41 -1.68 -3.85
CA LEU A 30 4.79 -0.44 -3.16
C LEU A 30 3.93 -0.19 -1.91
N THR A 31 2.63 -0.45 -2.01
CA THR A 31 1.70 -0.32 -0.88
C THR A 31 2.10 -1.25 0.26
N LEU A 32 2.39 -2.52 -0.04
CA LEU A 32 2.85 -3.50 0.94
C LEU A 32 4.25 -3.17 1.48
N ALA A 33 5.15 -2.61 0.67
CA ALA A 33 6.46 -2.19 1.11
C ALA A 33 6.39 -1.05 2.13
N ILE A 34 5.51 -0.06 1.92
CA ILE A 34 5.27 1.02 2.88
C ILE A 34 4.71 0.44 4.20
N ALA A 35 3.76 -0.49 4.11
CA ALA A 35 3.21 -1.16 5.29
C ALA A 35 4.29 -1.96 6.04
N ALA A 36 5.17 -2.68 5.33
CA ALA A 36 6.27 -3.44 5.91
C ALA A 36 7.32 -2.54 6.59
N LEU A 37 7.65 -1.39 5.99
CA LEU A 37 8.54 -0.40 6.59
C LEU A 37 7.94 0.19 7.87
N GLY A 38 6.66 0.59 7.83
CA GLY A 38 5.95 1.08 9.02
C GLY A 38 5.92 0.02 10.12
N PHE A 39 5.68 -1.25 9.77
CA PHE A 39 5.75 -2.36 10.70
C PHE A 39 7.13 -2.54 11.31
N ASN A 40 8.19 -2.52 10.50
CA ASN A 40 9.57 -2.62 10.99
C ASN A 40 9.94 -1.44 11.91
N LEU A 41 9.42 -0.25 11.64
CA LEU A 41 9.63 0.91 12.51
C LEU A 41 8.94 0.72 13.88
N LEU A 42 7.67 0.32 13.88
CA LEU A 42 6.90 0.15 15.12
C LEU A 42 7.38 -1.06 15.92
N LEU A 43 7.42 -2.25 15.32
CA LEU A 43 7.83 -3.46 16.02
C LEU A 43 9.34 -3.52 16.24
N GLY A 44 10.14 -3.18 15.23
CA GLY A 44 11.60 -3.33 15.29
C GLY A 44 12.30 -2.28 16.15
N TYR A 45 11.83 -1.03 16.16
CA TYR A 45 12.49 0.03 16.94
C TYR A 45 11.75 0.41 18.22
N THR A 46 10.42 0.35 18.24
CA THR A 46 9.64 0.77 19.42
C THR A 46 9.11 -0.40 20.25
N GLY A 47 9.10 -1.62 19.71
CA GLY A 47 8.52 -2.80 20.36
C GLY A 47 6.99 -2.73 20.53
N LEU A 48 6.34 -1.71 19.97
CA LEU A 48 4.90 -1.49 20.10
C LEU A 48 4.16 -2.21 18.98
N LEU A 49 3.59 -3.38 19.30
CA LEU A 49 2.73 -4.13 18.40
C LEU A 49 1.25 -3.84 18.71
N SER A 50 0.73 -2.71 18.22
CA SER A 50 -0.71 -2.41 18.30
C SER A 50 -1.32 -2.27 16.91
N PHE A 51 -1.88 -3.37 16.40
CA PHE A 51 -2.57 -3.42 15.11
C PHE A 51 -4.09 -3.38 15.21
N GLY A 52 -4.66 -3.50 16.42
CA GLY A 52 -6.09 -3.75 16.60
C GLY A 52 -6.96 -2.72 15.88
N HIS A 53 -6.71 -1.43 16.12
CA HIS A 53 -7.49 -0.36 15.52
C HIS A 53 -7.40 -0.32 13.98
N SER A 54 -6.20 -0.44 13.43
CA SER A 54 -5.97 -0.42 11.98
C SER A 54 -6.56 -1.65 11.29
N ALA A 55 -6.51 -2.82 11.94
CA ALA A 55 -7.10 -4.05 11.42
C ALA A 55 -8.63 -3.98 11.39
N TYR A 56 -9.28 -3.47 12.44
CA TYR A 56 -10.74 -3.28 12.46
C TYR A 56 -11.19 -2.25 11.41
N PHE A 57 -10.44 -1.15 11.25
CA PHE A 57 -10.74 -0.16 10.22
C PHE A 57 -10.64 -0.75 8.81
N GLY A 58 -9.57 -1.49 8.52
CA GLY A 58 -9.38 -2.17 7.23
C GLY A 58 -10.46 -3.21 6.94
N ALA A 59 -10.84 -4.01 7.94
CA ALA A 59 -11.92 -4.99 7.80
C ALA A 59 -13.27 -4.33 7.51
N GLY A 60 -13.58 -3.21 8.18
CA GLY A 60 -14.79 -2.43 7.92
C GLY A 60 -14.81 -1.84 6.51
N ALA A 61 -13.71 -1.23 6.06
CA ALA A 61 -13.59 -0.69 4.71
C ALA A 61 -13.73 -1.79 3.63
N TYR A 62 -13.12 -2.96 3.86
CA TYR A 62 -13.25 -4.10 2.94
C TYR A 62 -14.68 -4.64 2.89
N ALA A 63 -15.35 -4.74 4.05
CA ALA A 63 -16.77 -5.15 4.11
C ALA A 63 -17.67 -4.17 3.33
N VAL A 64 -17.45 -2.86 3.46
CA VAL A 64 -18.17 -1.84 2.68
C VAL A 64 -17.90 -1.98 1.19
N ALA A 65 -16.64 -2.16 0.78
CA ALA A 65 -16.29 -2.37 -0.64
C ALA A 65 -16.96 -3.63 -1.21
N LEU A 66 -17.07 -4.69 -0.41
CA LEU A 66 -17.78 -5.91 -0.78
C LEU A 66 -19.28 -5.67 -0.93
N MET A 67 -19.87 -4.92 -0.01
CA MET A 67 -21.29 -4.55 -0.03
C MET A 67 -21.60 -3.69 -1.26
N MET A 68 -20.76 -2.70 -1.59
CA MET A 68 -20.86 -1.93 -2.83
C MET A 68 -20.80 -2.81 -4.08
N ARG A 69 -19.88 -3.78 -4.10
CA ARG A 69 -19.68 -4.67 -5.25
C ARG A 69 -20.84 -5.63 -5.49
N TYR A 70 -21.46 -6.17 -4.44
CA TYR A 70 -22.48 -7.21 -4.57
C TYR A 70 -23.92 -6.70 -4.36
N LEU A 71 -24.12 -5.69 -3.52
CA LEU A 71 -25.43 -5.15 -3.20
C LEU A 71 -25.74 -3.86 -3.97
N GLY A 72 -24.73 -3.18 -4.53
CA GLY A 72 -24.92 -2.01 -5.40
C GLY A 72 -25.34 -0.73 -4.68
N VAL A 73 -25.20 -0.66 -3.36
CA VAL A 73 -25.31 0.55 -2.51
C VAL A 73 -23.92 1.11 -2.24
#